data_AF-A0A7R9VZ64-F1
#
_entry.id   AF-A0A7R9VZ64-F1
#
_cell.length_a   1.000
_cell.length_b   1.000
_cell.length_c   1.000
_cell.angle_alpha   90.00
_cell.angle_beta   90.00
_cell.angle_gamma   90.00
#
_symmetry.space_group_name_H-M   'P 1'
#
loop_
_entity.id
_entity.type
_entity.pdbx_description
1 polymer ?
#
loop_
_entity_poly.entity_id
_entity_poly.type
_entity_poly.pdbx_seq_one_letter_code
_entity_poly.pdbx_strand_id
1 'polypeptide(L)'
;PSPTPMPLPPVPPLFPGSLPYDNLRIYPGDGTKLLRSTPSQGCIVPPNSHSAVLVTFPDPFPKDAHRKWRILQDDTLLLMERVLIPRRGRLFVATDSDAFA
;
A
#
# COMPACT_ATOMS: atom_id res chain seq x y z
N PRO A 1 0.38 -32.82 -15.65
CA PRO A 1 -0.39 -32.00 -14.67
C PRO A 1 0.60 -31.24 -13.79
N SER A 2 0.53 -29.90 -13.78
CA SER A 2 1.35 -29.07 -12.89
C SER A 2 0.94 -29.31 -11.43
N PRO A 3 1.90 -29.37 -10.48
CA PRO A 3 1.56 -29.52 -9.07
C PRO A 3 0.81 -28.28 -8.60
N THR A 4 -0.36 -28.48 -8.03
CA THR A 4 -1.15 -27.45 -7.35
C THR A 4 -0.29 -26.88 -6.21
N PRO A 5 -0.08 -25.55 -6.12
CA PRO A 5 0.69 -24.99 -5.01
C PRO A 5 -0.03 -25.30 -3.69
N MET A 6 0.65 -25.96 -2.77
CA MET A 6 0.10 -26.22 -1.44
C MET A 6 -0.02 -24.89 -0.67
N PRO A 7 -1.11 -24.68 0.08
CA PRO A 7 -1.19 -23.54 0.98
C PRO A 7 -0.06 -23.63 2.01
N LEU A 8 0.65 -22.52 2.21
CA LEU A 8 1.69 -22.43 3.22
C LEU A 8 1.08 -22.72 4.61
N PRO A 9 1.74 -23.52 5.46
CA PRO A 9 1.25 -23.76 6.80
C PRO A 9 1.18 -22.45 7.58
N PRO A 10 0.17 -22.25 8.45
CA PRO A 10 0.09 -21.07 9.30
C PRO A 10 1.28 -21.05 10.26
N VAL A 11 1.97 -19.92 10.35
CA VAL A 11 3.02 -19.71 11.35
C VAL A 11 2.34 -19.56 12.71
N PRO A 12 2.59 -20.45 13.69
CA PRO A 12 1.99 -20.33 15.01
C PRO A 12 2.55 -19.10 15.72
N PRO A 13 1.71 -18.36 16.48
CA PRO A 13 2.17 -17.22 17.25
C PRO A 13 3.15 -17.67 18.35
N LEU A 14 4.23 -16.92 18.55
CA LEU A 14 5.26 -17.22 19.55
C LEU A 14 4.73 -17.15 20.99
N PHE A 15 3.63 -16.41 21.21
CA PHE A 15 2.95 -16.30 22.52
C PHE A 15 1.43 -16.31 22.38
N PRO A 16 0.68 -16.87 23.36
CA PRO A 16 -0.79 -16.81 23.39
C PRO A 16 -1.27 -15.36 23.35
N GLY A 17 -2.09 -15.01 22.35
CA GLY A 17 -2.61 -13.64 22.17
C GLY A 17 -1.73 -12.71 21.34
N SER A 18 -0.55 -13.14 20.90
CA SER A 18 0.23 -12.40 19.90
C SER A 18 -0.28 -12.68 18.49
N LEU A 19 -0.23 -11.68 17.61
CA LEU A 19 -0.40 -11.92 16.17
C LEU A 19 0.73 -12.85 15.71
N PRO A 20 0.50 -13.73 14.71
CA PRO A 20 1.55 -14.60 14.18
C PRO A 20 2.74 -13.83 13.58
N TYR A 21 2.60 -12.50 13.41
CA TYR A 21 3.61 -11.59 12.90
C TYR A 21 3.71 -10.37 13.81
N ASP A 22 4.93 -10.06 14.25
CA ASP A 22 5.25 -8.90 15.09
C ASP A 22 5.63 -7.65 14.26
N ASN A 23 6.06 -7.88 13.02
CA ASN A 23 6.49 -6.89 12.04
C ASN A 23 5.37 -6.38 11.13
N LEU A 24 4.12 -6.81 11.34
CA LEU A 24 2.96 -6.34 10.59
C LEU A 24 2.13 -5.35 11.41
N ARG A 25 1.70 -4.28 10.75
CA ARG A 25 0.75 -3.29 11.28
C ARG A 25 -0.31 -3.04 10.23
N ILE A 26 -1.58 -3.00 10.64
CA ILE A 26 -2.72 -2.76 9.77
C ILE A 26 -3.39 -1.46 10.23
N TYR A 27 -3.59 -0.54 9.29
CA TYR A 27 -4.32 0.69 9.54
C TYR A 27 -5.70 0.59 8.87
N PRO A 28 -6.81 0.54 9.64
CA PRO A 28 -8.14 0.54 9.07
C PRO A 28 -8.52 1.96 8.63
N GLY A 29 -8.77 2.15 7.34
CA GLY A 29 -9.27 3.41 6.81
C GLY A 29 -8.75 3.74 5.42
N ASP A 30 -8.81 5.03 5.09
CA ASP A 30 -8.34 5.58 3.83
C ASP A 30 -6.81 5.65 3.81
N GLY A 31 -6.19 4.90 2.89
CA GLY A 31 -4.74 4.85 2.74
C GLY A 31 -4.10 6.21 2.40
N THR A 32 -4.82 7.12 1.74
CA THR A 32 -4.28 8.46 1.47
C THR A 32 -4.21 9.31 2.73
N LYS A 33 -5.15 9.12 3.69
CA LYS A 33 -5.11 9.81 4.99
C LYS A 33 -3.93 9.35 5.84
N LEU A 34 -3.56 8.07 5.73
CA LEU A 34 -2.37 7.52 6.38
C LEU A 34 -1.09 8.24 5.92
N LEU A 35 -1.00 8.59 4.63
CA LEU A 35 0.14 9.30 4.06
C LEU A 35 0.10 10.81 4.31
N ARG A 36 -1.05 11.40 4.66
CA ARG A 36 -1.16 12.85 4.92
C ARG A 36 -0.64 13.19 6.32
N SER A 37 -0.11 14.40 6.45
CA SER A 37 0.16 15.01 7.75
C SER A 37 -0.96 16.00 8.01
N THR A 38 -1.65 15.89 9.15
CA THR A 38 -2.70 16.84 9.52
C THR A 38 -2.42 17.45 10.89
N PRO A 39 -2.83 18.71 11.15
CA PRO A 39 -2.62 19.34 12.45
C PRO A 39 -3.28 18.60 13.62
N SER A 40 -4.43 17.97 13.37
CA SER A 40 -5.24 17.30 14.39
C SER A 40 -4.86 15.84 14.66
N GLN A 41 -4.24 15.15 13.69
CA GLN A 41 -3.85 13.74 13.84
C GLN A 41 -2.33 13.51 13.78
N GLY A 42 -1.55 14.58 13.58
CA GLY A 42 -0.12 14.50 13.36
C GLY A 42 0.23 13.79 12.05
N CYS A 43 1.40 13.19 12.02
CA CYS A 43 1.94 12.48 10.86
C CYS A 43 2.08 11.00 11.23
N ILE A 44 1.15 10.16 10.77
CA ILE A 44 1.19 8.71 11.07
C ILE A 44 2.39 8.07 10.37
N VAL A 45 2.60 8.40 9.10
CA VAL A 45 3.77 7.94 8.32
C VAL A 45 4.75 9.10 8.12
N PRO A 46 5.91 9.09 8.81
CA PRO A 46 6.90 10.17 8.68
C PRO A 46 7.43 10.31 7.25
N PRO A 47 7.89 11.50 6.84
CA PRO A 47 8.59 11.66 5.57
C PRO A 47 9.87 10.80 5.54
N ASN A 48 10.31 10.39 4.34
CA ASN A 48 11.58 9.70 4.11
C ASN A 48 11.80 8.43 4.96
N SER A 49 10.73 7.72 5.31
CA SER A 49 10.76 6.63 6.29
C SER A 49 10.54 5.23 5.68
N HIS A 50 10.01 5.16 4.46
CA HIS A 50 9.64 3.91 3.82
C HIS A 50 10.55 3.55 2.66
N SER A 51 11.01 2.30 2.62
CA SER A 51 11.80 1.76 1.52
C SER A 51 10.95 1.49 0.27
N ALA A 52 9.67 1.16 0.45
CA ALA A 52 8.77 0.88 -0.66
C ALA A 52 7.31 1.22 -0.33
N VAL A 53 6.57 1.56 -1.38
CA VAL A 53 5.10 1.59 -1.40
C VAL A 53 4.65 0.62 -2.49
N LEU A 54 3.71 -0.26 -2.16
CA LEU A 54 3.15 -1.23 -3.08
C LEU A 54 1.68 -0.89 -3.35
N VAL A 55 1.34 -0.70 -4.62
CA VAL A 55 -0.04 -0.53 -5.10
C VAL A 55 -0.35 -1.70 -6.01
N THR A 56 -1.01 -2.72 -5.46
CA THR A 56 -1.29 -3.98 -6.15
C THR A 56 -2.76 -4.09 -6.49
N PHE A 57 -3.05 -4.22 -7.79
CA PHE A 57 -4.39 -4.39 -8.35
C PHE A 57 -5.40 -3.33 -7.86
N PRO A 58 -5.07 -2.03 -8.00
CA PRO A 58 -6.01 -0.98 -7.63
C PRO A 58 -7.22 -0.98 -8.57
N ASP A 59 -8.34 -0.45 -8.08
CA ASP A 59 -9.55 -0.33 -8.90
C ASP A 59 -9.27 0.46 -10.20
N PRO A 60 -9.56 -0.13 -11.38
CA PRO A 60 -9.07 0.41 -12.64
C PRO A 60 -9.84 1.64 -13.12
N PHE A 61 -11.11 1.78 -12.71
CA PHE A 61 -12.03 2.83 -13.16
C PHE A 61 -11.94 3.09 -14.68
N PRO A 62 -12.47 2.18 -15.52
CA PRO A 62 -12.23 2.18 -16.96
C PRO A 62 -12.98 3.30 -17.71
N LYS A 63 -14.03 3.87 -17.12
CA LYS A 63 -14.78 4.98 -17.72
C LYS A 63 -14.04 6.29 -17.49
N ASP A 64 -13.92 7.13 -18.52
CA ASP A 64 -13.24 8.43 -18.42
C ASP A 64 -13.78 9.31 -17.29
N ALA A 65 -15.11 9.31 -17.10
CA ALA A 65 -15.77 10.05 -16.02
C ALA A 65 -15.27 9.67 -14.60
N HIS A 66 -14.67 8.49 -14.46
CA HIS A 66 -14.19 7.91 -13.20
C HIS A 66 -12.67 7.93 -13.07
N ARG A 67 -11.93 8.46 -14.05
CA ARG A 67 -10.45 8.50 -14.02
C ARG A 67 -9.91 9.19 -12.75
N LYS A 68 -10.62 10.21 -12.27
CA LYS A 68 -10.32 10.94 -11.02
C LYS A 68 -10.42 10.11 -9.72
N TRP A 69 -11.01 8.91 -9.78
CA TRP A 69 -11.13 8.01 -8.63
C TRP A 69 -10.00 7.00 -8.53
N ARG A 70 -9.13 6.93 -9.55
CA ARG A 70 -7.94 6.08 -9.52
C ARG A 70 -7.02 6.54 -8.39
N ILE A 71 -6.39 5.58 -7.71
CA ILE A 71 -5.46 5.87 -6.62
C ILE A 71 -4.15 6.50 -7.10
N LEU A 72 -3.78 6.32 -8.37
CA LEU A 72 -2.59 6.95 -8.95
C LEU A 72 -2.99 8.23 -9.68
N GLN A 73 -2.85 9.33 -8.97
CA GLN A 73 -3.00 10.71 -9.43
C GLN A 73 -1.80 11.53 -8.92
N ASP A 74 -1.58 12.73 -9.46
CA ASP A 74 -0.46 13.59 -9.08
C ASP A 74 -0.38 13.81 -7.57
N ASP A 75 -1.51 14.16 -6.94
CA ASP A 75 -1.59 14.39 -5.48
C ASP A 75 -1.16 13.17 -4.66
N THR A 76 -1.60 11.98 -5.07
CA THR A 76 -1.27 10.74 -4.36
C THR A 76 0.18 10.32 -4.61
N LEU A 77 0.73 10.61 -5.79
CA LEU A 77 2.13 10.34 -6.11
C LEU A 77 3.05 11.23 -5.25
N LEU A 78 2.69 12.50 -5.06
CA LEU A 78 3.41 13.41 -4.17
C LEU A 78 3.38 12.94 -2.70
N LEU A 79 2.25 12.39 -2.25
CA LEU A 79 2.15 11.80 -0.91
C LEU A 79 3.02 10.55 -0.76
N MET A 80 3.05 9.69 -1.77
CA MET A 80 3.91 8.50 -1.77
C MET A 80 5.40 8.89 -1.82
N GLU A 81 5.78 9.85 -2.67
CA GLU A 81 7.13 10.38 -2.75
C GLU A 81 7.59 10.94 -1.39
N ARG A 82 6.74 11.73 -0.72
CA ARG A 82 7.05 12.30 0.60
C ARG A 82 7.52 11.26 1.61
N VAL A 83 6.86 10.10 1.64
CA VAL A 83 7.13 9.06 2.65
C VAL A 83 8.28 8.14 2.26
N LEU A 84 8.62 8.08 0.97
CA LEU A 84 9.69 7.23 0.45
C LEU A 84 11.07 7.80 0.76
N ILE A 85 12.02 6.92 1.09
CA ILE A 85 13.42 7.32 1.30
C ILE A 85 13.98 7.94 0.02
N PRO A 86 14.55 9.17 0.03
CA PRO A 86 15.04 9.81 -1.17
C PRO A 86 16.09 8.94 -1.90
N ARG A 87 16.00 8.87 -3.23
CA ARG A 87 16.88 8.11 -4.14
C ARG A 87 16.81 6.56 -4.01
N ARG A 88 16.45 6.03 -2.84
CA ARG A 88 16.41 4.57 -2.57
C ARG A 88 15.00 3.99 -2.54
N GLY A 89 14.04 4.79 -2.13
CA GLY A 89 12.63 4.42 -2.08
C GLY A 89 12.10 4.04 -3.46
N ARG A 90 11.13 3.13 -3.49
CA ARG A 90 10.51 2.65 -4.72
C ARG A 90 8.99 2.60 -4.58
N LEU A 91 8.29 3.05 -5.62
CA LEU A 91 6.88 2.76 -5.81
C LEU A 91 6.78 1.56 -6.75
N PHE A 92 6.14 0.49 -6.30
CA PHE A 92 5.82 -0.66 -7.12
C PHE A 92 4.32 -0.65 -7.42
N VAL A 93 3.99 -0.65 -8.71
CA VAL A 93 2.62 -0.72 -9.19
C VAL A 93 2.45 -2.01 -9.97
N ALA A 94 1.39 -2.75 -9.65
CA ALA A 94 0.97 -3.92 -10.41
C ALA A 94 -0.53 -3.78 -10.71
N THR A 95 -0.92 -4.06 -11.94
CA THR A 95 -2.31 -4.14 -12.37
C THR A 95 -2.43 -5.17 -13.50
N ASP A 96 -3.59 -5.78 -13.63
CA ASP A 96 -4.00 -6.65 -14.73
C ASP A 96 -4.95 -5.94 -15.70
N SER A 97 -5.21 -4.64 -15.50
CA SER A 97 -6.15 -3.87 -16.29
C SER A 97 -5.47 -2.85 -17.20
N ASP A 98 -5.65 -3.02 -18.51
CA ASP A 98 -5.16 -2.08 -19.53
C ASP A 98 -5.70 -0.66 -19.36
N ALA A 99 -6.87 -0.50 -18.75
CA ALA A 99 -7.44 0.82 -18.52
C ALA A 99 -6.66 1.61 -17.45
N PHE A 100 -5.91 0.92 -16.58
CA PHE A 100 -5.15 1.51 -15.48
C PHE A 100 -3.65 1.66 -15.80
N ALA A 101 -3.09 0.76 -16.62
CA ALA A 101 -1.70 0.77 -17.04
C ALA A 101 -1.34 2.02 -17.89
#